data_AF-A0A3M1CYY8-F1
#
_entry.id   AF-A0A3M1CYY8-F1
#
_cell.length_a   1.000
_cell.length_b   1.000
_cell.length_c   1.000
_cell.angle_alpha   90.00
_cell.angle_beta   90.00
_cell.angle_gamma   90.00
#
_symmetry.space_group_name_H-M   'P 1'
#
loop_
_entity.id
_entity.type
_entity.pdbx_description
1 polymer ?
#
loop_
_entity_poly.entity_id
_entity_poly.type
_entity_poly.pdbx_seq_one_letter_code
_entity_poly.pdbx_strand_id
1 'polypeptide(L)' 'MRIAQVSPLYESVPPRLYGGTERVVAYLTEELVRLGHDVTLFASGDSETSAELVPITDKALRLRQDV' A
#
# COMPACT_ATOMS: atom_id res chain seq x y z
N MET A 1 13.09 10.46 -8.02
CA MET A 1 12.01 10.62 -9.01
C MET A 1 10.71 10.87 -8.28
N ARG A 2 9.63 11.25 -8.97
CA ARG A 2 8.26 11.26 -8.41
C ARG A 2 7.52 10.03 -8.94
N ILE A 3 7.07 9.15 -8.04
CA ILE A 3 6.56 7.82 -8.39
C ILE A 3 5.20 7.61 -7.74
N ALA A 4 4.19 7.26 -8.54
CA ALA A 4 2.90 6.80 -8.04
C ALA A 4 2.86 5.27 -8.04
N GLN A 5 2.70 4.67 -6.86
CA GLN A 5 2.44 3.25 -6.66
C GLN A 5 0.93 3.04 -6.49
N VAL A 6 0.33 2.15 -7.26
CA VAL A 6 -1.10 1.82 -7.14
C VAL A 6 -1.23 0.37 -6.73
N SER A 7 -1.79 0.13 -5.54
CA SER A 7 -2.04 -1.21 -5.01
C SER A 7 -3.48 -1.64 -5.23
N PRO A 8 -3.77 -2.95 -5.42
CA PRO A 8 -5.11 -3.46 -5.21
C PRO A 8 -5.62 -3.12 -3.80
N LEU A 9 -6.93 -2.89 -3.67
CA LEU A 9 -7.58 -2.54 -2.40
C LEU A 9 -8.02 -3.77 -1.59
N TYR A 10 -7.75 -4.98 -2.10
CA TYR A 10 -8.30 -6.21 -1.52
C TYR A 10 -7.63 -6.55 -0.19
N GLU A 11 -6.31 -6.36 -0.08
CA GLU A 11 -5.52 -6.43 1.16
C GLU A 11 -4.86 -5.08 1.48
N SER A 12 -4.39 -4.92 2.71
CA SER A 12 -3.53 -3.81 3.08
C SER A 12 -2.15 -3.95 2.45
N VAL A 13 -1.38 -2.86 2.40
CA VAL A 13 0.03 -2.86 2.04
C VAL A 13 0.84 -2.50 3.29
N PRO A 14 1.70 -3.39 3.84
CA PRO A 14 1.82 -4.81 3.51
C PRO A 14 0.56 -5.61 3.88
N PRO A 15 0.37 -6.80 3.27
CA PRO A 15 -0.81 -7.63 3.52
C PRO A 15 -0.73 -8.24 4.92
N ARG A 16 -1.88 -8.33 5.61
CA ARG A 16 -1.97 -9.02 6.91
C ARG A 16 -2.07 -10.53 6.72
N LEU A 17 -2.59 -10.96 5.59
CA LEU A 17 -2.85 -12.36 5.25
C LEU A 17 -2.19 -12.68 3.89
N TYR A 18 -2.79 -13.53 3.06
CA TYR A 18 -2.24 -13.79 1.73
C TYR A 18 -2.49 -12.61 0.78
N GLY A 19 -1.40 -11.98 0.33
CA GLY A 19 -1.40 -10.90 -0.68
C GLY A 19 -0.04 -10.83 -1.38
N GLY A 20 0.15 -11.58 -2.46
CA GLY A 20 1.44 -11.62 -3.16
C GLY A 20 1.81 -10.26 -3.77
N THR A 21 0.82 -9.62 -4.40
CA THR A 21 0.97 -8.32 -5.04
C THR A 21 1.26 -7.23 -4.02
N GLU A 22 0.45 -7.13 -2.97
CA GLU A 22 0.59 -6.12 -1.91
C GLU A 22 1.94 -6.24 -1.19
N ARG A 23 2.46 -7.46 -1.04
CA ARG A 23 3.80 -7.66 -0.47
C ARG A 23 4.91 -7.10 -1.38
N VAL A 24 4.82 -7.35 -2.68
CA VAL A 24 5.79 -6.79 -3.65
C VAL A 24 5.69 -5.27 -3.69
N VAL A 25 4.46 -4.72 -3.69
CA VAL A 25 4.22 -3.27 -3.62
C VAL A 25 4.85 -2.69 -2.36
N ALA A 26 4.68 -3.32 -1.19
CA ALA A 26 5.30 -2.88 0.06
C ALA A 26 6.82 -2.84 -0.06
N TYR A 27 7.46 -3.94 -0.49
CA TYR A 27 8.92 -3.98 -0.64
C TYR A 27 9.42 -2.92 -1.62
N LEU A 28 8.80 -2.81 -2.79
CA LEU A 28 9.24 -1.84 -3.79
C LEU A 28 9.05 -0.40 -3.30
N THR A 29 7.94 -0.11 -2.62
CA THR A 29 7.66 1.22 -2.08
C THR A 29 8.71 1.63 -1.06
N GLU A 30 8.98 0.80 -0.05
CA GLU A 30 9.96 1.12 0.99
C GLU A 30 11.38 1.26 0.43
N GLU A 31 11.77 0.41 -0.52
CA GLU A 31 13.10 0.49 -1.13
C GLU A 31 13.25 1.74 -2.01
N LEU A 32 12.22 2.14 -2.76
CA LEU A 32 12.24 3.37 -3.57
C LEU A 32 12.29 4.62 -2.69
N VAL A 33 11.55 4.63 -1.57
CA VAL A 33 11.64 5.70 -0.56
C VAL A 33 13.05 5.76 0.02
N ARG A 34 13.63 4.62 0.41
CA ARG A 34 15.00 4.55 0.95
C ARG A 34 16.07 5.06 -0.04
N LEU A 35 15.85 4.88 -1.34
CA LEU A 35 16.71 5.41 -2.40
C LEU A 35 16.53 6.93 -2.64
N GLY A 36 15.69 7.60 -1.85
CA GLY A 36 15.47 9.04 -1.91
C GLY A 36 14.50 9.47 -3.01
N HIS A 37 13.58 8.59 -3.42
CA HIS A 37 12.49 8.97 -4.32
C HIS A 37 11.28 9.49 -3.56
N ASP A 38 10.58 10.44 -4.19
CA ASP A 38 9.27 10.94 -3.74
C ASP A 38 8.21 9.94 -4.23
N VAL A 39 7.68 9.15 -3.30
CA VAL A 39 6.74 8.06 -3.60
C VAL A 39 5.40 8.36 -2.94
N THR A 40 4.33 8.28 -3.73
CA THR A 40 2.95 8.29 -3.24
C THR A 40 2.34 6.92 -3.49
N LEU A 41 1.82 6.28 -2.44
CA LEU A 41 1.12 5.01 -2.49
C LEU A 41 -0.39 5.23 -2.44
N PHE A 42 -1.10 4.76 -3.46
CA PHE A 42 -2.56 4.69 -3.50
C PHE A 42 -2.99 3.28 -3.09
N ALA A 43 -3.55 3.13 -1.89
CA ALA A 43 -3.90 1.84 -1.29
C ALA A 43 -5.08 1.98 -0.30
N SER A 44 -5.39 0.91 0.45
CA SER A 44 -6.33 1.02 1.57
C SER A 44 -5.73 1.85 2.72
N GLY A 45 -6.59 2.53 3.47
CA GLY A 45 -6.19 3.41 4.57
C GLY A 45 -5.60 2.69 5.78
N ASP A 46 -5.76 1.37 5.86
CA ASP A 46 -5.12 0.51 6.86
C ASP A 46 -3.78 -0.07 6.40
N SER A 47 -3.19 0.51 5.34
CA SER A 47 -1.82 0.24 4.87
C SER A 47 -0.79 1.00 5.70
N GLU A 48 0.41 0.43 5.85
CA GLU A 48 1.54 0.98 6.59
C GLU A 48 2.72 1.14 5.63
N THR A 49 3.21 2.37 5.46
CA THR A 49 4.32 2.69 4.55
C THR A 49 5.06 3.95 4.98
N SER A 50 6.33 4.08 4.58
CA SER A 50 7.10 5.31 4.71
C SER A 50 6.83 6.34 3.59
N ALA A 51 6.13 5.93 2.53
CA ALA A 51 5.69 6.80 1.43
C ALA A 51 4.50 7.69 1.86
N GLU A 52 4.15 8.69 1.04
CA GLU A 52 2.89 9.39 1.19
C GLU A 52 1.73 8.42 0.88
N LEU A 53 0.87 8.14 1.86
CA LEU A 53 -0.30 7.30 1.65
C LEU A 53 -1.51 8.14 1.24
N VAL A 54 -2.08 7.84 0.08
CA VAL A 54 -3.39 8.33 -0.36
C VAL A 54 -4.42 7.20 -0.21
N PRO A 55 -5.28 7.24 0.83
CA PRO A 55 -6.28 6.19 1.04
C PRO A 55 -7.40 6.27 0.01
N ILE A 56 -7.67 5.16 -0.68
CA ILE A 56 -8.80 5.03 -1.63
C ILE A 56 -10.05 4.44 -0.97
N THR A 57 -9.87 3.69 0.11
CA THR A 57 -10.91 3.12 0.98
C THR A 57 -10.38 3.16 2.41
N ASP A 58 -11.25 3.30 3.42
CA ASP A 58 -10.83 3.38 4.82
C ASP A 58 -10.08 2.11 5.27
N LYS A 59 -10.48 0.95 4.75
CA LYS A 59 -9.90 -0.35 5.09
C LYS A 59 -9.88 -1.28 3.89
N ALA A 60 -8.90 -2.19 3.83
CA ALA A 60 -8.80 -3.21 2.81
C ALA A 60 -10.08 -4.05 2.72
N LEU A 61 -10.54 -4.34 1.50
CA LEU A 61 -11.85 -4.93 1.26
C LEU A 61 -12.03 -6.29 1.95
N ARG A 62 -10.96 -7.09 2.06
CA ARG A 62 -10.99 -8.39 2.75
C ARG A 62 -10.99 -8.28 4.27
N LEU A 63 -10.51 -7.16 4.82
CA LEU A 63 -10.37 -6.95 6.27
C LEU A 63 -11.53 -6.15 6.87
N ARG A 64 -12.45 -5.67 6.02
CA ARG A 64 -13.71 -5.02 6.43
C ARG A 64 -14.59 -6.01 7.19
N GLN A 65 -15.21 -5.53 8.27
CA GLN A 65 -16.10 -6.31 9.15
C GLN A 65 -17.58 -6.00 8.91
N ASP A 66 -17.86 -5.07 8.00
CA ASP A 66 -19.15 -4.44 7.73
C ASP A 66 -19.82 -4.94 6.44
N VAL A 67 -19.71 -6.23 6.15
CA VAL A 67 -20.46 -6.89 5.07
C VAL A 67 -21.42 -7.93 5.64
#